data_AF-A0AAW9PXT5-F1
#
_entry.id   AF-A0AAW9PXT5-F1
#
_cell.length_a   1.000
_cell.length_b   1.000
_cell.length_c   1.000
_cell.angle_alpha   90.00
_cell.angle_beta   90.00
_cell.angle_gamma   90.00
#
_symmetry.space_group_name_H-M   'P 1'
#
loop_
_entity.id
_entity.type
_entity.pdbx_description
1 polymer ?
#
loop_
_entity_poly.entity_id
_entity_poly.type
_entity_poly.pdbx_seq_one_letter_code
_entity_poly.pdbx_strand_id
1 'polypeptide(L)'
;MKVTLEKLPASQVGFDIEVEGAKSQAIYDRMVKKLTQTMQVPGFRKGKAPKQLILRQVGIEQINASVLEELIEDTLQKALAEQKDLKAIGGFELVSNIEELIKQFAPGQDLQFKAAIDVQPDVKLNKYQGFEVKAEKIEADLTQVDKTLHDYQVRKSTLVPVENRGAQLDDVATIDLKVIDLETGEEIADASEDGIQVDVNEKDYIPVVVQNLIGVALDETVEIESVFPEDYYPEEYVGKKIKYVVTLRDLKARELPALDDEFAQSISEKETIAELREFLEKRIVDEAEEKTKANKENAILQALVAELEVDLPASLIKQEVNFLVQQQAMYLQRQIDPKYAKQLFTPELVKEMRRINEPEAIVRLKRTLALAEVAKLESVTVPEDAIAARAEEIKQSVQDNNVDPVRLREVVEDELVTEKVLAWLIEKATIELVPEGSLKPAEVEPSSDAETSLEAGSEATSGDAVIDVASETVDSESATTESVEPVSTPSTPKGKGKAKADKQAAKNATNE
;
A
#
# COMPACT_ATOMS: atom_id res chain seq x y z
N MET A 1 43.86 -6.30 -6.76
CA MET A 1 42.41 -6.58 -6.84
C MET A 1 42.07 -6.72 -8.30
N LYS A 2 41.33 -7.75 -8.64
CA LYS A 2 40.82 -7.98 -9.98
C LYS A 2 39.30 -8.00 -9.91
N VAL A 3 38.64 -7.24 -10.77
CA VAL A 3 37.18 -7.17 -10.86
C VAL A 3 36.81 -7.61 -12.26
N THR A 4 35.95 -8.62 -12.36
CA THR A 4 35.36 -9.05 -13.62
C THR A 4 33.87 -8.75 -13.57
N LEU A 5 33.36 -8.09 -14.61
CA LEU A 5 31.94 -7.74 -14.72
C LEU A 5 31.23 -8.74 -15.64
N GLU A 6 30.04 -9.15 -15.24
CA GLU A 6 29.16 -10.03 -16.01
C GLU A 6 27.75 -9.43 -16.06
N LYS A 7 27.10 -9.44 -17.22
CA LYS A 7 25.69 -9.05 -17.34
C LYS A 7 24.81 -10.22 -16.90
N LEU A 8 23.94 -9.99 -15.94
CA LEU A 8 22.99 -10.96 -15.42
C LEU A 8 21.56 -10.60 -15.85
N PRO A 9 20.60 -11.56 -15.81
CA PRO A 9 19.17 -11.27 -15.96
C PRO A 9 18.65 -10.29 -14.89
N ALA A 10 17.41 -9.80 -15.05
CA ALA A 10 16.80 -8.77 -14.21
C ALA A 10 17.55 -7.43 -14.22
N SER A 11 18.23 -7.08 -15.32
CA SER A 11 19.11 -5.90 -15.40
C SER A 11 20.08 -5.81 -14.22
N GLN A 12 20.75 -6.93 -13.92
CA GLN A 12 21.78 -7.02 -12.89
C GLN A 12 23.18 -7.02 -13.50
N VAL A 13 24.14 -6.49 -12.76
CA VAL A 13 25.56 -6.62 -13.08
C VAL A 13 26.23 -7.41 -11.97
N GLY A 14 26.78 -8.56 -12.33
CA GLY A 14 27.61 -9.40 -11.49
C GLY A 14 29.03 -8.86 -11.41
N PHE A 15 29.55 -8.83 -10.19
CA PHE A 15 30.92 -8.50 -9.83
C PHE A 15 31.59 -9.76 -9.30
N ASP A 16 32.54 -10.30 -10.05
CA ASP A 16 33.46 -11.33 -9.57
C ASP A 16 34.76 -10.64 -9.11
N ILE A 17 34.95 -10.58 -7.80
CA ILE A 17 36.03 -9.80 -7.17
C ILE A 17 37.03 -10.74 -6.53
N GLU A 18 38.28 -10.59 -6.94
CA GLU A 18 39.44 -11.22 -6.33
C GLU A 18 40.24 -10.19 -5.52
N VAL A 19 40.34 -10.45 -4.22
CA VAL A 19 40.99 -9.59 -3.24
C VAL A 19 42.27 -10.23 -2.75
N GLU A 20 43.38 -9.51 -2.90
CA GLU A 20 44.69 -9.95 -2.42
C GLU A 20 44.73 -10.09 -0.89
N GLY A 21 45.36 -11.17 -0.41
CA GLY A 21 45.49 -11.49 1.01
C GLY A 21 46.23 -10.43 1.83
N ALA A 22 47.08 -9.62 1.20
CA ALA A 22 47.72 -8.49 1.88
C ALA A 22 46.68 -7.48 2.43
N LYS A 23 45.56 -7.26 1.71
CA LYS A 23 44.49 -6.37 2.16
C LYS A 23 43.68 -7.01 3.30
N SER A 24 43.36 -8.31 3.20
CA SER A 24 42.64 -9.03 4.26
C SER A 24 43.43 -9.06 5.56
N GLN A 25 44.75 -9.27 5.49
CA GLN A 25 45.65 -9.24 6.65
C GLN A 25 45.70 -7.84 7.30
N ALA A 26 45.75 -6.78 6.50
CA ALA A 26 45.80 -5.42 7.03
C ALA A 26 44.53 -5.02 7.80
N ILE A 27 43.35 -5.42 7.32
CA ILE A 27 42.07 -5.19 8.02
C ILE A 27 42.01 -6.05 9.30
N TYR A 28 42.41 -7.31 9.22
CA TYR A 28 42.49 -8.20 10.38
C TYR A 28 43.39 -7.62 11.49
N ASP A 29 44.60 -7.18 11.16
CA ASP A 29 45.53 -6.60 12.14
C ASP A 29 45.00 -5.30 12.76
N ARG A 30 44.32 -4.47 11.96
CA ARG A 30 43.66 -3.25 12.42
C ARG A 30 42.56 -3.58 13.44
N MET A 31 41.71 -4.55 13.14
CA MET A 31 40.61 -4.95 14.02
C MET A 31 41.10 -5.61 15.31
N VAL A 32 42.06 -6.52 15.23
CA VAL A 32 42.68 -7.12 16.42
C VAL A 32 43.33 -6.05 17.31
N LYS A 33 43.98 -5.05 16.71
CA LYS A 33 44.55 -3.91 17.45
C LYS A 33 43.47 -3.07 18.15
N LYS A 34 42.35 -2.78 17.47
CA LYS A 34 41.21 -2.04 18.04
C LYS A 34 40.57 -2.80 19.20
N LEU A 35 40.36 -4.11 19.04
CA LEU A 35 39.85 -4.99 20.10
C LEU A 35 40.79 -5.03 21.30
N THR A 36 42.10 -5.13 21.06
CA THR A 36 43.12 -5.12 22.13
C THR A 36 43.06 -3.84 22.97
N GLN A 37 42.80 -2.69 22.35
CA GLN A 37 42.74 -1.39 23.04
C GLN A 37 41.44 -1.17 23.81
N THR A 38 40.33 -1.72 23.32
CA THR A 38 38.98 -1.45 23.84
C THR A 38 38.47 -2.50 24.83
N MET A 39 38.85 -3.76 24.63
CA MET A 39 38.32 -4.88 25.41
C MET A 39 38.96 -4.98 26.80
N GLN A 40 38.12 -5.18 27.82
CA GLN A 40 38.56 -5.44 29.19
C GLN A 40 38.67 -6.94 29.41
N VAL A 41 39.90 -7.43 29.60
CA VAL A 41 40.17 -8.84 29.88
C VAL A 41 40.46 -9.00 31.37
N PRO A 42 39.72 -9.88 32.11
CA PRO A 42 39.99 -10.13 33.52
C PRO A 42 41.46 -10.47 33.78
N GLY A 43 42.07 -9.81 34.77
CA GLY A 43 43.49 -9.99 35.11
C GLY A 43 44.48 -9.15 34.28
N PHE A 44 44.03 -8.42 33.25
CA PHE A 44 44.87 -7.54 32.45
C PHE A 44 44.39 -6.10 32.47
N ARG A 45 45.33 -5.16 32.54
CA ARG A 45 45.03 -3.74 32.34
C ARG A 45 44.58 -3.51 30.89
N LYS A 46 43.56 -2.65 30.69
CA LYS A 46 43.04 -2.27 29.36
C LYS A 46 44.20 -1.96 28.39
N GLY A 47 44.19 -2.57 27.21
CA GLY A 47 45.25 -2.40 26.20
C GLY A 47 46.50 -3.29 26.35
N LYS A 48 46.60 -4.12 27.39
CA LYS A 48 47.80 -4.93 27.69
C LYS A 48 47.56 -6.44 27.70
N ALA A 49 46.37 -6.89 27.35
CA ALA A 49 46.07 -8.32 27.24
C ALA A 49 46.79 -8.93 26.01
N PRO A 50 47.34 -10.15 26.12
CA PRO A 50 47.92 -10.86 24.98
C PRO A 50 46.89 -11.12 23.88
N LYS A 51 47.29 -10.94 22.61
CA LYS A 51 46.41 -11.10 21.43
C LYS A 51 45.69 -12.45 21.42
N GLN A 52 46.41 -13.55 21.70
CA GLN A 52 45.84 -14.90 21.69
C GLN A 52 44.68 -15.09 22.69
N LEU A 53 44.74 -14.40 23.84
CA LEU A 53 43.69 -14.49 24.86
C LEU A 53 42.43 -13.73 24.43
N ILE A 54 42.61 -12.59 23.75
CA ILE A 54 41.51 -11.80 23.17
C ILE A 54 40.82 -12.59 22.06
N LEU A 55 41.60 -13.19 21.14
CA LEU A 55 41.08 -14.01 20.05
C LEU A 55 40.26 -15.20 20.58
N ARG A 56 40.70 -15.83 21.67
CA ARG A 56 39.96 -16.92 22.32
C ARG A 56 38.66 -16.47 22.98
N GLN A 57 38.62 -15.25 23.52
CA GLN A 57 37.46 -14.73 24.22
C GLN A 57 36.37 -14.19 23.27
N VAL A 58 36.77 -13.60 22.14
CA VAL A 58 35.83 -13.10 21.11
C VAL A 58 35.41 -14.22 20.16
N GLY A 59 36.27 -15.20 19.92
CA GLY A 59 36.06 -16.21 18.89
C GLY A 59 36.65 -15.77 17.55
N ILE A 60 37.45 -16.65 16.95
CA ILE A 60 38.15 -16.36 15.69
C ILE A 60 37.15 -16.16 14.55
N GLU A 61 36.08 -16.95 14.52
CA GLU A 61 35.03 -16.87 13.50
C GLU A 61 34.31 -15.52 13.50
N GLN A 62 34.01 -14.97 14.68
CA GLN A 62 33.35 -13.66 14.78
C GLN A 62 34.25 -12.53 14.28
N ILE A 63 35.54 -12.60 14.56
CA ILE A 63 36.53 -11.63 14.04
C ILE A 63 36.65 -11.78 12.53
N ASN A 64 36.75 -13.00 12.03
CA ASN A 64 36.82 -13.27 10.60
C ASN A 64 35.57 -12.79 9.87
N ALA A 65 34.37 -13.01 10.43
CA ALA A 65 33.11 -12.51 9.88
C ALA A 65 33.10 -10.98 9.78
N SER A 66 33.49 -10.26 10.85
CA SER A 66 33.60 -8.81 10.79
C SER A 66 34.65 -8.32 9.78
N VAL A 67 35.80 -9.02 9.68
CA VAL A 67 36.86 -8.63 8.72
C VAL A 67 36.37 -8.84 7.30
N LEU A 68 35.68 -9.94 7.06
CA LEU A 68 35.07 -10.26 5.78
C LEU A 68 34.01 -9.23 5.39
N GLU A 69 33.14 -8.83 6.31
CA GLU A 69 32.12 -7.80 6.09
C GLU A 69 32.74 -6.46 5.70
N GLU A 70 33.70 -5.94 6.50
CA GLU A 70 34.41 -4.68 6.20
C GLU A 70 35.18 -4.77 4.87
N LEU A 71 35.79 -5.93 4.58
CA LEU A 71 36.52 -6.16 3.34
C LEU A 71 35.58 -6.17 2.13
N ILE A 72 34.47 -6.90 2.18
CA ILE A 72 33.50 -6.99 1.09
C ILE A 72 32.90 -5.60 0.83
N GLU A 73 32.49 -4.86 1.87
CA GLU A 73 31.90 -3.53 1.71
C GLU A 73 32.89 -2.53 1.08
N ASP A 74 34.11 -2.41 1.61
CA ASP A 74 35.15 -1.50 1.09
C ASP A 74 35.54 -1.85 -0.35
N THR A 75 35.60 -3.15 -0.67
CA THR A 75 35.98 -3.60 -2.01
C THR A 75 34.88 -3.40 -3.04
N LEU A 76 33.62 -3.63 -2.68
CA LEU A 76 32.47 -3.38 -3.55
C LEU A 76 32.27 -1.89 -3.82
N GLN A 77 32.40 -1.03 -2.79
CA GLN A 77 32.31 0.42 -2.98
C GLN A 77 33.41 0.95 -3.91
N LYS A 78 34.63 0.43 -3.80
CA LYS A 78 35.73 0.77 -4.72
C LYS A 78 35.49 0.27 -6.13
N ALA A 79 35.04 -0.97 -6.27
CA ALA A 79 34.72 -1.55 -7.57
C ALA A 79 33.61 -0.76 -8.28
N LEU A 80 32.59 -0.31 -7.55
CA LEU A 80 31.53 0.55 -8.10
C LEU A 80 32.05 1.94 -8.48
N ALA A 81 32.88 2.56 -7.64
CA ALA A 81 33.42 3.89 -7.89
C ALA A 81 34.34 3.94 -9.14
N GLU A 82 34.99 2.84 -9.47
CA GLU A 82 35.75 2.69 -10.72
C GLU A 82 34.85 2.63 -11.96
N GLN A 83 33.58 2.21 -11.80
CA GLN A 83 32.60 2.06 -12.87
C GLN A 83 31.62 3.24 -12.91
N LYS A 84 32.08 4.39 -13.39
CA LYS A 84 31.29 5.64 -13.43
C LYS A 84 30.05 5.59 -14.33
N ASP A 85 30.02 4.67 -15.29
CA ASP A 85 28.92 4.53 -16.24
C ASP A 85 27.77 3.66 -15.70
N LEU A 86 28.01 2.91 -14.61
CA LEU A 86 26.98 2.08 -13.98
C LEU A 86 26.08 2.94 -13.09
N LYS A 87 24.84 3.13 -13.55
CA LYS A 87 23.76 3.70 -12.73
C LYS A 87 23.18 2.60 -11.85
N ALA A 88 23.87 2.33 -10.73
CA ALA A 88 23.43 1.37 -9.75
C ALA A 88 22.13 1.82 -9.05
N ILE A 89 21.23 0.85 -8.83
CA ILE A 89 19.96 1.01 -8.12
C ILE A 89 20.03 0.15 -6.86
N GLY A 90 19.91 0.78 -5.70
CA GLY A 90 19.93 0.06 -4.43
C GLY A 90 21.35 -0.33 -3.97
N GLY A 91 21.43 -1.46 -3.26
CA GLY A 91 22.67 -1.98 -2.67
C GLY A 91 23.14 -3.26 -3.34
N PHE A 92 24.37 -3.67 -3.04
CA PHE A 92 24.89 -4.97 -3.49
C PHE A 92 24.18 -6.12 -2.79
N GLU A 93 23.81 -7.14 -3.56
CA GLU A 93 23.39 -8.45 -3.06
C GLU A 93 24.55 -9.42 -3.20
N LEU A 94 24.97 -10.04 -2.10
CA LEU A 94 26.04 -11.04 -2.14
C LEU A 94 25.49 -12.34 -2.73
N VAL A 95 26.02 -12.76 -3.88
CA VAL A 95 25.63 -14.01 -4.56
C VAL A 95 26.34 -15.20 -3.91
N SER A 96 27.57 -14.99 -3.43
CA SER A 96 28.32 -16.01 -2.68
C SER A 96 27.71 -16.27 -1.31
N ASN A 97 27.74 -17.54 -0.87
CA ASN A 97 27.26 -17.91 0.46
C ASN A 97 28.19 -17.36 1.56
N ILE A 98 27.67 -16.49 2.42
CA ILE A 98 28.45 -15.84 3.48
C ILE A 98 29.04 -16.85 4.48
N GLU A 99 28.33 -17.93 4.80
CA GLU A 99 28.80 -18.93 5.75
C GLU A 99 29.99 -19.72 5.19
N GLU A 100 29.97 -20.01 3.89
CA GLU A 100 31.09 -20.66 3.21
C GLU A 100 32.30 -19.74 3.13
N LEU A 101 32.08 -18.46 2.81
CA LEU A 101 33.16 -17.47 2.79
C LEU A 101 33.79 -17.32 4.18
N ILE A 102 33.01 -17.29 5.26
CA ILE A 102 33.54 -17.23 6.63
C ILE A 102 34.38 -18.46 6.97
N LYS A 103 33.93 -19.66 6.57
CA LYS A 103 34.65 -20.93 6.81
C LYS A 103 35.96 -21.01 6.02
N GLN A 104 35.98 -20.49 4.80
CA GLN A 104 37.15 -20.50 3.93
C GLN A 104 38.10 -19.32 4.21
N PHE A 105 37.62 -18.27 4.86
CA PHE A 105 38.40 -17.06 5.12
C PHE A 105 39.56 -17.33 6.07
N ALA A 106 40.79 -17.16 5.55
CA ALA A 106 42.02 -17.14 6.31
C ALA A 106 42.72 -15.79 6.12
N PRO A 107 43.07 -15.06 7.19
CA PRO A 107 43.83 -13.81 7.08
C PRO A 107 45.12 -14.00 6.29
N GLY A 108 45.39 -13.12 5.33
CA GLY A 108 46.59 -13.21 4.49
C GLY A 108 46.44 -14.09 3.25
N GLN A 109 45.32 -14.79 3.07
CA GLN A 109 44.99 -15.49 1.83
C GLN A 109 44.11 -14.65 0.92
N ASP A 110 44.21 -14.92 -0.38
CA ASP A 110 43.37 -14.30 -1.39
C ASP A 110 41.92 -14.76 -1.21
N LEU A 111 40.98 -13.85 -1.45
CA LEU A 111 39.56 -14.10 -1.31
C LEU A 111 38.86 -13.79 -2.63
N GLN A 112 38.07 -14.74 -3.12
CA GLN A 112 37.18 -14.54 -4.26
C GLN A 112 35.74 -14.58 -3.80
N PHE A 113 34.93 -13.61 -4.23
CA PHE A 113 33.50 -13.61 -3.96
C PHE A 113 32.75 -12.94 -5.11
N LYS A 114 31.46 -13.29 -5.22
CA LYS A 114 30.54 -12.76 -6.22
C LYS A 114 29.46 -11.92 -5.56
N ALA A 115 29.23 -10.74 -6.09
CA ALA A 115 28.11 -9.87 -5.72
C ALA A 115 27.36 -9.44 -6.98
N ALA A 116 26.08 -9.14 -6.86
CA ALA A 116 25.28 -8.54 -7.91
C ALA A 116 24.80 -7.17 -7.45
N ILE A 117 24.58 -6.28 -8.41
CA ILE A 117 23.91 -5.01 -8.17
C ILE A 117 22.90 -4.78 -9.28
N ASP A 118 21.72 -4.30 -8.91
CA ASP A 118 20.70 -3.89 -9.85
C ASP A 118 21.16 -2.59 -10.53
N VAL A 119 20.96 -2.47 -11.84
CA VAL A 119 21.30 -1.27 -12.60
C VAL A 119 20.08 -0.76 -13.37
N GLN A 120 20.15 0.50 -13.83
CA GLN A 120 19.12 1.04 -14.72
C GLN A 120 18.92 0.11 -15.92
N PRO A 121 17.68 -0.37 -16.17
CA PRO A 121 17.43 -1.33 -17.21
C PRO A 121 17.64 -0.73 -18.60
N ASP A 122 18.16 -1.56 -19.52
CA ASP A 122 18.24 -1.24 -20.94
C ASP A 122 16.83 -1.34 -21.55
N VAL A 123 16.22 -0.20 -21.89
CA VAL A 123 14.86 -0.11 -22.42
C VAL A 123 14.89 -0.18 -23.95
N LYS A 124 14.09 -1.06 -24.55
CA LYS A 124 13.91 -1.13 -26.02
C LYS A 124 12.45 -1.07 -26.40
N LEU A 125 12.15 -0.31 -27.44
CA LEU A 125 10.81 -0.20 -28.03
C LEU A 125 10.83 -0.71 -29.46
N ASN A 126 10.02 -1.72 -29.75
CA ASN A 126 9.88 -2.28 -31.09
C ASN A 126 9.12 -1.33 -32.02
N LYS A 127 7.99 -0.80 -31.53
CA LYS A 127 7.17 0.19 -32.20
C LYS A 127 6.69 1.23 -31.18
N TYR A 128 6.73 2.51 -31.57
CA TYR A 128 6.29 3.60 -30.71
C TYR A 128 5.47 4.69 -31.44
N GLN A 129 5.20 4.52 -32.74
CA GLN A 129 4.41 5.44 -33.56
C GLN A 129 3.34 4.70 -34.36
N GLY A 130 2.27 5.41 -34.77
CA GLY A 130 1.23 4.85 -35.64
C GLY A 130 0.47 3.71 -34.96
N PHE A 131 0.11 3.90 -33.69
CA PHE A 131 -0.78 3.00 -32.98
C PHE A 131 -2.21 3.17 -33.47
N GLU A 132 -2.91 2.06 -33.66
CA GLU A 132 -4.35 2.01 -33.90
C GLU A 132 -5.00 1.42 -32.64
N VAL A 133 -5.67 2.25 -31.86
CA VAL A 133 -6.22 1.85 -30.56
C VAL A 133 -7.69 2.24 -30.43
N LYS A 134 -8.41 1.52 -29.57
CA LYS A 134 -9.79 1.83 -29.21
C LYS A 134 -9.81 2.42 -27.82
N ALA A 135 -10.60 3.48 -27.62
CA ALA A 135 -10.79 4.11 -26.32
C ALA A 135 -12.28 4.33 -26.06
N GLU A 136 -12.71 4.14 -24.83
CA GLU A 136 -14.10 4.36 -24.46
C GLU A 136 -14.39 5.85 -24.32
N LYS A 137 -15.46 6.30 -24.98
CA LYS A 137 -16.00 7.65 -24.84
C LYS A 137 -17.05 7.65 -23.74
N ILE A 138 -16.83 8.50 -22.74
CA ILE A 138 -17.80 8.77 -21.68
C ILE A 138 -18.70 9.90 -22.17
N GLU A 139 -20.00 9.64 -22.20
CA GLU A 139 -20.99 10.66 -22.55
C GLU A 139 -21.49 11.36 -21.29
N ALA A 140 -21.61 12.69 -21.35
CA ALA A 140 -22.10 13.47 -20.23
C ALA A 140 -23.60 13.21 -20.03
N ASP A 141 -23.96 12.64 -18.87
CA ASP A 141 -25.35 12.47 -18.46
C ASP A 141 -25.83 13.70 -17.69
N LEU A 142 -26.49 14.62 -18.39
CA LEU A 142 -27.03 15.84 -17.79
C LEU A 142 -28.17 15.56 -16.80
N THR A 143 -28.77 14.36 -16.78
CA THR A 143 -29.76 14.01 -15.76
C THR A 143 -29.14 13.93 -14.35
N GLN A 144 -27.81 13.80 -14.27
CA GLN A 144 -27.08 13.81 -13.02
C GLN A 144 -27.06 15.20 -12.35
N VAL A 145 -27.34 16.28 -13.08
CA VAL A 145 -27.48 17.64 -12.51
C VAL A 145 -28.66 17.69 -11.54
N ASP A 146 -29.82 17.17 -11.95
CA ASP A 146 -31.01 17.18 -11.09
C ASP A 146 -30.81 16.31 -9.84
N LYS A 147 -30.12 15.18 -9.98
CA LYS A 147 -29.75 14.33 -8.83
C LYS A 147 -28.81 15.07 -7.87
N THR A 148 -27.79 15.74 -8.39
CA THR A 148 -26.83 16.48 -7.56
C THR A 148 -27.49 17.66 -6.84
N LEU A 149 -28.40 18.38 -7.51
CA LEU A 149 -29.20 19.44 -6.90
C LEU A 149 -30.13 18.89 -5.82
N HIS A 150 -30.75 17.74 -6.06
CA HIS A 150 -31.57 17.07 -5.08
C HIS A 150 -30.74 16.67 -3.85
N ASP A 151 -29.54 16.10 -4.03
CA ASP A 151 -28.63 15.76 -2.93
C ASP A 151 -28.26 17.00 -2.09
N TYR A 152 -28.08 18.16 -2.74
CA TYR A 152 -27.86 19.42 -2.02
C TYR A 152 -29.10 19.89 -1.27
N GLN A 153 -30.30 19.75 -1.85
CA GLN A 153 -31.56 20.09 -1.15
C GLN A 153 -31.76 19.21 0.07
N VAL A 154 -31.51 17.91 -0.08
CA VAL A 154 -31.53 16.95 1.03
C VAL A 154 -30.57 17.46 2.10
N ARG A 155 -29.28 17.68 1.81
CA ARG A 155 -28.33 18.18 2.83
C ARG A 155 -28.71 19.49 3.53
N LYS A 156 -29.53 20.35 2.90
CA LYS A 156 -30.02 21.62 3.48
C LYS A 156 -31.46 21.57 3.99
N SER A 157 -32.10 20.40 3.96
CA SER A 157 -33.49 20.23 4.39
C SER A 157 -33.64 20.50 5.88
N THR A 158 -34.80 21.01 6.28
CA THR A 158 -35.18 21.10 7.70
C THR A 158 -35.95 19.85 8.10
N LEU A 159 -35.70 19.34 9.30
CA LEU A 159 -36.42 18.18 9.84
C LEU A 159 -37.60 18.66 10.68
N VAL A 160 -38.81 18.28 10.28
CA VAL A 160 -40.07 18.65 10.95
C VAL A 160 -40.71 17.39 11.55
N PRO A 161 -41.03 17.38 12.86
CA PRO A 161 -41.71 16.24 13.49
C PRO A 161 -43.04 15.90 12.82
N VAL A 162 -43.30 14.61 12.62
CA VAL A 162 -44.53 14.07 12.02
C VAL A 162 -45.18 13.07 12.96
N GLU A 163 -46.37 13.39 13.43
CA GLU A 163 -47.14 12.54 14.35
C GLU A 163 -48.40 11.94 13.73
N ASN A 164 -48.78 12.40 12.52
CA ASN A 164 -50.11 12.14 11.93
C ASN A 164 -50.12 11.12 10.79
N ARG A 165 -48.98 10.50 10.46
CA ARG A 165 -48.84 9.46 9.42
C ARG A 165 -47.70 8.52 9.77
N GLY A 166 -47.72 7.31 9.20
CA GLY A 166 -46.58 6.40 9.26
C GLY A 166 -45.39 6.89 8.43
N ALA A 167 -44.23 6.26 8.65
CA ALA A 167 -42.98 6.62 7.97
C ALA A 167 -43.10 6.46 6.44
N GLN A 168 -42.50 7.38 5.69
CA GLN A 168 -42.43 7.37 4.24
C GLN A 168 -40.97 7.40 3.77
N LEU A 169 -40.76 7.14 2.49
CA LEU A 169 -39.44 7.29 1.86
C LEU A 169 -38.94 8.74 2.09
N ASP A 170 -37.63 8.89 2.35
CA ASP A 170 -36.94 10.17 2.63
C ASP A 170 -37.28 10.87 3.97
N ASP A 171 -38.08 10.24 4.83
CA ASP A 171 -38.21 10.66 6.22
C ASP A 171 -36.95 10.29 7.04
N VAL A 172 -36.83 10.90 8.21
CA VAL A 172 -35.80 10.58 9.19
C VAL A 172 -36.47 9.99 10.42
N ALA A 173 -36.24 8.71 10.66
CA ALA A 173 -36.76 7.96 11.78
C ALA A 173 -35.72 7.85 12.89
N THR A 174 -36.13 8.01 14.15
CA THR A 174 -35.34 7.56 15.30
C THR A 174 -35.92 6.23 15.74
N ILE A 175 -35.11 5.17 15.67
CA ILE A 175 -35.53 3.81 15.97
C ILE A 175 -34.73 3.22 17.12
N ASP A 176 -35.36 2.30 17.84
CA ASP A 176 -34.63 1.31 18.63
C ASP A 176 -34.57 0.02 17.86
N LEU A 177 -33.36 -0.49 17.65
CA LEU A 177 -33.12 -1.77 17.02
C LEU A 177 -32.68 -2.77 18.07
N LYS A 178 -33.46 -3.83 18.24
CA LYS A 178 -33.02 -5.02 18.99
C LYS A 178 -32.85 -6.19 18.07
N VAL A 179 -31.75 -6.92 18.23
CA VAL A 179 -31.43 -8.10 17.44
C VAL A 179 -31.52 -9.32 18.34
N ILE A 180 -32.43 -10.23 18.02
CA ILE A 180 -32.65 -11.47 18.76
C ILE A 180 -32.17 -12.63 17.90
N ASP A 181 -31.32 -13.48 18.47
CA ASP A 181 -30.94 -14.74 17.83
C ASP A 181 -32.12 -15.72 17.89
N LEU A 182 -32.54 -16.25 16.73
CA LEU A 182 -33.70 -17.15 16.65
C LEU A 182 -33.38 -18.58 17.12
N GLU A 183 -32.12 -18.97 17.22
CA GLU A 183 -31.70 -20.28 17.69
C GLU A 183 -31.60 -20.33 19.21
N THR A 184 -31.08 -19.27 19.83
CA THR A 184 -30.89 -19.19 21.30
C THR A 184 -32.03 -18.43 22.01
N GLY A 185 -32.72 -17.54 21.30
CA GLY A 185 -33.72 -16.63 21.87
C GLY A 185 -33.12 -15.49 22.70
N GLU A 186 -31.79 -15.32 22.68
CA GLU A 186 -31.08 -14.27 23.43
C GLU A 186 -30.86 -13.01 22.57
N GLU A 187 -30.82 -11.85 23.23
CA GLU A 187 -30.51 -10.57 22.59
C GLU A 187 -29.02 -10.45 22.32
N ILE A 188 -28.66 -10.09 21.08
CA ILE A 188 -27.28 -9.82 20.68
C ILE A 188 -26.99 -8.36 21.02
N ALA A 189 -26.45 -8.12 22.20
CA ALA A 189 -26.19 -6.77 22.72
C ALA A 189 -25.26 -5.93 21.81
N ASP A 190 -24.29 -6.57 21.15
CA ASP A 190 -23.36 -5.89 20.23
C ASP A 190 -24.02 -5.41 18.93
N ALA A 191 -25.18 -5.96 18.58
CA ALA A 191 -25.93 -5.63 17.37
C ALA A 191 -27.22 -4.83 17.67
N SER A 192 -27.54 -4.63 18.95
CA SER A 192 -28.74 -3.92 19.40
C SER A 192 -28.35 -2.50 19.84
N GLU A 193 -29.08 -1.50 19.36
CA GLU A 193 -28.77 -0.10 19.61
C GLU A 193 -30.07 0.71 19.72
N ASP A 194 -30.14 1.56 20.74
CA ASP A 194 -31.32 2.37 21.07
C ASP A 194 -31.13 3.81 20.55
N GLY A 195 -32.19 4.40 20.01
CA GLY A 195 -32.21 5.82 19.62
C GLY A 195 -31.36 6.16 18.38
N ILE A 196 -31.22 5.23 17.45
CA ILE A 196 -30.47 5.42 16.20
C ILE A 196 -31.29 6.29 15.26
N GLN A 197 -30.67 7.32 14.71
CA GLN A 197 -31.27 8.12 13.65
C GLN A 197 -30.97 7.48 12.28
N VAL A 198 -32.03 7.11 11.55
CA VAL A 198 -31.96 6.42 10.27
C VAL A 198 -32.74 7.23 9.24
N ASP A 199 -32.09 7.58 8.12
CA ASP A 199 -32.79 8.06 6.93
C ASP A 199 -33.56 6.88 6.33
N VAL A 200 -34.86 7.05 6.07
CA VAL A 200 -35.74 6.04 5.46
C VAL A 200 -35.46 5.98 3.95
N ASN A 201 -34.23 5.61 3.60
CA ASN A 201 -33.76 5.35 2.25
C ASN A 201 -33.09 3.96 2.17
N GLU A 202 -33.16 3.30 1.02
CA GLU A 202 -32.68 1.92 0.87
C GLU A 202 -31.15 1.77 0.93
N LYS A 203 -30.38 2.86 1.05
CA LYS A 203 -28.92 2.87 0.86
C LYS A 203 -28.13 3.03 2.15
N ASP A 204 -28.67 3.70 3.16
CA ASP A 204 -27.89 4.15 4.32
C ASP A 204 -27.99 3.23 5.55
N TYR A 205 -28.97 2.32 5.59
CA TYR A 205 -29.17 1.40 6.71
C TYR A 205 -29.66 0.02 6.26
N ILE A 206 -29.67 -0.97 7.17
CA ILE A 206 -30.03 -2.38 6.89
C ILE A 206 -31.26 -2.44 5.97
N PRO A 207 -31.13 -2.85 4.69
CA PRO A 207 -32.19 -2.64 3.70
C PRO A 207 -33.53 -3.27 4.09
N VAL A 208 -33.47 -4.45 4.71
CA VAL A 208 -34.62 -5.18 5.23
C VAL A 208 -35.34 -4.41 6.34
N VAL A 209 -34.61 -3.69 7.19
CA VAL A 209 -35.19 -2.85 8.25
C VAL A 209 -35.89 -1.64 7.64
N VAL A 210 -35.23 -0.93 6.72
CA VAL A 210 -35.80 0.29 6.11
C VAL A 210 -37.08 -0.01 5.33
N GLN A 211 -37.11 -1.08 4.55
CA GLN A 211 -38.31 -1.44 3.76
C GLN A 211 -39.53 -1.74 4.63
N ASN A 212 -39.32 -2.38 5.78
CA ASN A 212 -40.41 -2.71 6.71
C ASN A 212 -40.75 -1.57 7.68
N LEU A 213 -39.94 -0.51 7.71
CA LEU A 213 -40.23 0.71 8.47
C LEU A 213 -41.25 1.60 7.74
N ILE A 214 -41.36 1.49 6.42
CA ILE A 214 -42.31 2.28 5.62
C ILE A 214 -43.75 1.92 6.02
N GLY A 215 -44.53 2.92 6.40
CA GLY A 215 -45.92 2.80 6.83
C GLY A 215 -46.13 2.57 8.32
N VAL A 216 -45.05 2.32 9.08
CA VAL A 216 -45.08 2.11 10.53
C VAL A 216 -45.41 3.41 11.26
N ALA A 217 -46.34 3.36 12.20
CA ALA A 217 -46.75 4.51 12.99
C ALA A 217 -45.77 4.80 14.15
N LEU A 218 -45.84 6.01 14.69
CA LEU A 218 -45.07 6.38 15.87
C LEU A 218 -45.39 5.44 17.05
N ASP A 219 -44.36 5.04 17.79
CA ASP A 219 -44.39 4.07 18.89
C ASP A 219 -44.81 2.63 18.51
N GLU A 220 -44.88 2.32 17.21
CA GLU A 220 -45.16 0.96 16.74
C GLU A 220 -43.87 0.14 16.63
N THR A 221 -43.99 -1.15 16.97
CA THR A 221 -42.90 -2.12 16.91
C THR A 221 -43.14 -3.09 15.77
N VAL A 222 -42.12 -3.29 14.92
CA VAL A 222 -42.13 -4.27 13.84
C VAL A 222 -41.09 -5.35 14.11
N GLU A 223 -41.50 -6.60 13.93
CA GLU A 223 -40.61 -7.76 14.00
C GLU A 223 -40.30 -8.25 12.59
N ILE A 224 -39.01 -8.39 12.27
CA ILE A 224 -38.55 -8.77 10.93
C ILE A 224 -37.54 -9.90 11.06
N GLU A 225 -37.83 -11.05 10.44
CA GLU A 225 -36.90 -12.17 10.38
C GLU A 225 -35.92 -11.97 9.21
N SER A 226 -34.63 -12.09 9.49
CA SER A 226 -33.56 -11.94 8.50
C SER A 226 -32.41 -12.91 8.82
N VAL A 227 -31.42 -12.93 7.93
CA VAL A 227 -30.16 -13.67 8.11
C VAL A 227 -29.04 -12.65 8.04
N PHE A 228 -28.03 -12.79 8.91
CA PHE A 228 -26.84 -11.95 8.80
C PHE A 228 -26.13 -12.19 7.46
N PRO A 229 -25.70 -11.12 6.76
CA PRO A 229 -25.03 -11.24 5.47
C PRO A 229 -23.68 -11.95 5.61
N GLU A 230 -23.22 -12.57 4.50
CA GLU A 230 -21.96 -13.32 4.45
C GLU A 230 -20.73 -12.45 4.76
N ASP A 231 -20.82 -11.14 4.52
CA ASP A 231 -19.75 -10.16 4.74
C ASP A 231 -19.83 -9.46 6.12
N TYR A 232 -20.63 -9.97 7.07
CA TYR A 232 -20.78 -9.34 8.39
C TYR A 232 -19.60 -9.65 9.32
N TYR A 233 -19.07 -8.61 9.98
CA TYR A 233 -18.04 -8.74 11.01
C TYR A 233 -18.65 -8.38 12.37
N PRO A 234 -18.58 -9.26 13.40
CA PRO A 234 -17.77 -10.49 13.53
C PRO A 234 -18.29 -11.73 12.79
N GLU A 235 -17.37 -12.59 12.29
CA GLU A 235 -17.68 -13.84 11.54
C GLU A 235 -18.58 -14.82 12.30
N GLU A 236 -18.60 -14.75 13.64
CA GLU A 236 -19.41 -15.63 14.51
C GLU A 236 -20.92 -15.47 14.33
N TYR A 237 -21.37 -14.39 13.67
CA TYR A 237 -22.77 -14.10 13.41
C TYR A 237 -23.20 -14.39 11.97
N VAL A 238 -22.24 -14.65 11.06
CA VAL A 238 -22.51 -14.88 9.65
C VAL A 238 -23.44 -16.09 9.45
N GLY A 239 -24.50 -15.91 8.64
CA GLY A 239 -25.44 -16.98 8.30
C GLY A 239 -26.42 -17.37 9.41
N LYS A 240 -26.35 -16.75 10.60
CA LYS A 240 -27.33 -16.98 11.67
C LYS A 240 -28.67 -16.34 11.36
N LYS A 241 -29.75 -17.03 11.72
CA LYS A 241 -31.11 -16.52 11.63
C LYS A 241 -31.39 -15.60 12.81
N ILE A 242 -31.82 -14.39 12.52
CA ILE A 242 -32.08 -13.36 13.52
C ILE A 242 -33.45 -12.74 13.31
N LYS A 243 -33.96 -12.14 14.38
CA LYS A 243 -35.14 -11.30 14.38
C LYS A 243 -34.75 -9.87 14.78
N TYR A 244 -34.97 -8.93 13.88
CA TYR A 244 -34.94 -7.51 14.17
C TYR A 244 -36.26 -7.10 14.80
N VAL A 245 -36.21 -6.51 16.00
CA VAL A 245 -37.33 -5.86 16.65
C VAL A 245 -37.07 -4.37 16.60
N VAL A 246 -37.78 -3.68 15.71
CA VAL A 246 -37.58 -2.26 15.41
C VAL A 246 -38.73 -1.49 16.02
N THR A 247 -38.45 -0.53 16.90
CA THR A 247 -39.48 0.36 17.46
C THR A 247 -39.25 1.78 16.97
N LEU A 248 -40.27 2.39 16.36
CA LEU A 248 -40.19 3.77 15.87
C LEU A 248 -40.47 4.75 17.02
N ARG A 249 -39.45 5.46 17.50
CA ARG A 249 -39.58 6.43 18.62
C ARG A 249 -39.90 7.85 18.19
N ASP A 250 -39.33 8.31 17.08
CA ASP A 250 -39.52 9.66 16.57
C ASP A 250 -39.52 9.60 15.04
N LEU A 251 -40.37 10.40 14.41
CA LEU A 251 -40.46 10.49 12.96
C LEU A 251 -40.42 11.96 12.56
N LYS A 252 -39.46 12.31 11.71
CA LYS A 252 -39.31 13.65 11.15
C LYS A 252 -39.37 13.60 9.63
N ALA A 253 -40.18 14.43 9.02
CA ALA A 253 -40.16 14.62 7.57
C ALA A 253 -39.08 15.63 7.19
N ARG A 254 -38.40 15.39 6.07
CA ARG A 254 -37.59 16.40 5.40
C ARG A 254 -38.48 17.40 4.67
N GLU A 255 -38.40 18.65 5.10
CA GLU A 255 -38.87 19.77 4.31
C GLU A 255 -37.71 20.26 3.43
N LEU A 256 -37.79 19.92 2.14
CA LEU A 256 -36.80 20.35 1.16
C LEU A 256 -37.00 21.85 0.85
N PRO A 257 -35.94 22.67 0.90
CA PRO A 257 -36.03 24.07 0.48
C PRO A 257 -36.35 24.14 -1.01
N ALA A 258 -37.02 25.22 -1.44
CA ALA A 258 -37.29 25.44 -2.85
C ALA A 258 -35.97 25.61 -3.63
N LEU A 259 -35.90 25.11 -4.88
CA LEU A 259 -34.78 25.38 -5.79
C LEU A 259 -34.92 26.79 -6.38
N ASP A 260 -34.58 27.79 -5.60
CA ASP A 260 -34.57 29.19 -6.02
C ASP A 260 -33.18 29.83 -5.87
N ASP A 261 -33.10 31.13 -6.15
CA ASP A 261 -31.85 31.89 -6.10
C ASP A 261 -31.32 32.02 -4.66
N GLU A 262 -32.19 32.03 -3.64
CA GLU A 262 -31.78 32.02 -2.24
C GLU A 262 -31.11 30.69 -1.88
N PHE A 263 -31.65 29.57 -2.37
CA PHE A 263 -31.02 28.27 -2.23
C PHE A 263 -29.63 28.23 -2.88
N ALA A 264 -29.49 28.70 -4.12
CA ALA A 264 -28.21 28.73 -4.83
C ALA A 264 -27.11 29.50 -4.08
N GLN A 265 -27.45 30.66 -3.52
CA GLN A 265 -26.55 31.49 -2.71
C GLN A 265 -26.19 30.84 -1.36
N SER A 266 -27.05 29.96 -0.83
CA SER A 266 -26.83 29.29 0.47
C SER A 266 -25.84 28.11 0.40
N ILE A 267 -25.64 27.54 -0.78
CA ILE A 267 -24.79 26.35 -0.99
C ILE A 267 -23.58 26.62 -1.90
N SER A 268 -23.54 27.77 -2.58
CA SER A 268 -22.52 28.08 -3.57
C SER A 268 -22.26 29.57 -3.68
N GLU A 269 -21.21 29.94 -4.42
CA GLU A 269 -20.89 31.33 -4.76
C GLU A 269 -21.74 31.88 -5.92
N LYS A 270 -22.74 31.13 -6.40
CA LYS A 270 -23.60 31.53 -7.52
C LYS A 270 -24.78 32.36 -7.05
N GLU A 271 -25.18 33.34 -7.85
CA GLU A 271 -26.26 34.27 -7.49
C GLU A 271 -27.64 33.70 -7.81
N THR A 272 -27.73 32.83 -8.82
CA THR A 272 -29.00 32.25 -9.28
C THR A 272 -28.97 30.73 -9.40
N ILE A 273 -30.15 30.10 -9.35
CA ILE A 273 -30.28 28.64 -9.57
C ILE A 273 -29.90 28.24 -11.00
N ALA A 274 -30.11 29.15 -11.97
CA ALA A 274 -29.72 28.94 -13.36
C ALA A 274 -28.19 28.88 -13.51
N GLU A 275 -27.46 29.80 -12.86
CA GLU A 275 -25.99 29.79 -12.85
C GLU A 275 -25.43 28.55 -12.15
N LEU A 276 -26.07 28.09 -11.07
CA LEU A 276 -25.67 26.85 -10.41
C LEU A 276 -25.89 25.62 -11.31
N ARG A 277 -27.01 25.56 -12.02
CA ARG A 277 -27.29 24.50 -13.00
C ARG A 277 -26.26 24.48 -14.11
N GLU A 278 -25.99 25.62 -14.74
CA GLU A 278 -24.98 25.74 -15.80
C GLU A 278 -23.59 25.34 -15.31
N PHE A 279 -23.22 25.72 -14.08
CA PHE A 279 -21.97 25.30 -13.47
C PHE A 279 -21.87 23.78 -13.28
N LEU A 280 -22.95 23.13 -12.82
CA LEU A 280 -23.00 21.68 -12.65
C LEU A 280 -22.99 20.95 -13.99
N GLU A 281 -23.74 21.43 -14.99
CA GLU A 281 -23.72 20.89 -16.36
C GLU A 281 -22.30 20.95 -16.94
N LYS A 282 -21.66 22.12 -16.86
CA LYS A 282 -20.28 22.29 -17.31
C LYS A 282 -19.33 21.34 -16.59
N ARG A 283 -19.44 21.21 -15.27
CA ARG A 283 -18.61 20.29 -14.50
C ARG A 283 -18.78 18.83 -14.94
N ILE A 284 -20.01 18.40 -15.25
CA ILE A 284 -20.28 17.02 -15.69
C ILE A 284 -19.73 16.78 -17.11
N VAL A 285 -19.84 17.78 -17.99
CA VAL A 285 -19.22 17.74 -19.31
C VAL A 285 -17.70 17.67 -19.20
N ASP A 286 -17.09 18.56 -18.41
CA ASP A 286 -15.65 18.62 -18.18
C ASP A 286 -15.15 17.27 -17.59
N GLU A 287 -15.87 16.69 -16.62
CA GLU A 287 -15.54 15.38 -16.03
C GLU A 287 -15.63 14.23 -17.06
N ALA A 288 -16.64 14.23 -17.93
CA ALA A 288 -16.80 13.24 -18.98
C ALA A 288 -15.69 13.37 -20.06
N GLU A 289 -15.30 14.60 -20.40
CA GLU A 289 -14.19 14.88 -21.31
C GLU A 289 -12.85 14.45 -20.71
N GLU A 290 -12.60 14.75 -19.43
CA GLU A 290 -11.39 14.33 -18.71
C GLU A 290 -11.29 12.80 -18.63
N LYS A 291 -12.37 12.11 -18.28
CA LYS A 291 -12.41 10.64 -18.27
C LYS A 291 -12.18 10.05 -19.67
N THR A 292 -12.79 10.64 -20.69
CA THR A 292 -12.56 10.23 -22.08
C THR A 292 -11.11 10.44 -22.49
N LYS A 293 -10.49 11.56 -22.10
CA LYS A 293 -9.07 11.84 -22.34
C LYS A 293 -8.19 10.80 -21.64
N ALA A 294 -8.46 10.51 -20.37
CA ALA A 294 -7.75 9.47 -19.61
C ALA A 294 -7.88 8.08 -20.25
N ASN A 295 -9.05 7.73 -20.81
CA ASN A 295 -9.24 6.48 -21.55
C ASN A 295 -8.37 6.41 -22.81
N LYS A 296 -8.26 7.51 -23.56
CA LYS A 296 -7.37 7.59 -24.74
C LYS A 296 -5.90 7.43 -24.34
N GLU A 297 -5.48 8.17 -23.31
CA GLU A 297 -4.14 8.09 -22.75
C GLU A 297 -3.80 6.67 -22.31
N ASN A 298 -4.68 6.02 -21.54
CA ASN A 298 -4.51 4.65 -21.10
C ASN A 298 -4.42 3.66 -22.26
N ALA A 299 -5.26 3.79 -23.29
CA ALA A 299 -5.23 2.90 -24.45
C ALA A 299 -3.89 2.99 -25.21
N ILE A 300 -3.35 4.19 -25.36
CA ILE A 300 -2.03 4.41 -26.00
C ILE A 300 -0.92 3.88 -25.12
N LEU A 301 -0.95 4.13 -23.81
CA LEU A 301 0.05 3.64 -22.88
C LEU A 301 0.06 2.11 -22.84
N GLN A 302 -1.09 1.45 -22.89
CA GLN A 302 -1.18 0.00 -22.99
C GLN A 302 -0.55 -0.51 -24.28
N ALA A 303 -0.84 0.10 -25.43
CA ALA A 303 -0.23 -0.26 -26.70
C ALA A 303 1.29 -0.04 -26.71
N LEU A 304 1.76 1.05 -26.10
CA LEU A 304 3.19 1.34 -25.97
C LEU A 304 3.91 0.34 -25.07
N VAL A 305 3.30 -0.03 -23.93
CA VAL A 305 3.86 -1.01 -23.00
C VAL A 305 3.88 -2.42 -23.61
N ALA A 306 2.94 -2.76 -24.51
CA ALA A 306 2.94 -4.03 -25.21
C ALA A 306 4.14 -4.20 -26.16
N GLU A 307 4.69 -3.09 -26.67
CA GLU A 307 5.86 -3.05 -27.56
C GLU A 307 7.19 -2.86 -26.80
N LEU A 308 7.14 -2.83 -25.47
CA LEU A 308 8.28 -2.59 -24.60
C LEU A 308 8.99 -3.90 -24.23
N GLU A 309 10.27 -4.00 -24.60
CA GLU A 309 11.19 -5.01 -24.12
C GLU A 309 12.07 -4.41 -23.03
N VAL A 310 11.85 -4.85 -21.79
CA VAL A 310 12.62 -4.39 -20.63
C VAL A 310 12.70 -5.48 -19.57
N ASP A 311 13.87 -5.62 -18.98
CA ASP A 311 14.13 -6.56 -17.89
C ASP A 311 14.21 -5.77 -16.56
N LEU A 312 13.20 -5.90 -15.70
CA LEU A 312 13.06 -5.02 -14.55
C LEU A 312 13.79 -5.58 -13.32
N PRO A 313 14.70 -4.81 -12.69
CA PRO A 313 15.37 -5.25 -11.47
C PRO A 313 14.42 -5.23 -10.27
N ALA A 314 14.61 -6.19 -9.36
CA ALA A 314 13.79 -6.33 -8.16
C ALA A 314 13.87 -5.10 -7.26
N SER A 315 15.01 -4.42 -7.16
CA SER A 315 15.14 -3.19 -6.36
C SER A 315 14.27 -2.06 -6.88
N LEU A 316 14.13 -1.93 -8.20
CA LEU A 316 13.31 -0.89 -8.82
C LEU A 316 11.82 -1.17 -8.61
N ILE A 317 11.39 -2.43 -8.74
CA ILE A 317 10.03 -2.85 -8.39
C ILE A 317 9.75 -2.59 -6.91
N LYS A 318 10.66 -2.99 -6.01
CA LYS A 318 10.51 -2.74 -4.56
C LYS A 318 10.39 -1.25 -4.25
N GLN A 319 11.17 -0.38 -4.90
CA GLN A 319 11.08 1.07 -4.73
C GLN A 319 9.71 1.61 -5.16
N GLU A 320 9.20 1.18 -6.31
CA GLU A 320 7.89 1.60 -6.81
C GLU A 320 6.75 1.11 -5.90
N VAL A 321 6.80 -0.15 -5.46
CA VAL A 321 5.84 -0.69 -4.48
C VAL A 321 5.89 0.09 -3.17
N ASN A 322 7.09 0.39 -2.66
CA ASN A 322 7.24 1.23 -1.47
C ASN A 322 6.57 2.59 -1.64
N PHE A 323 6.74 3.23 -2.80
CA PHE A 323 6.12 4.50 -3.10
C PHE A 323 4.59 4.42 -3.09
N LEU A 324 4.00 3.43 -3.78
CA LEU A 324 2.55 3.24 -3.82
C LEU A 324 1.98 2.97 -2.41
N VAL A 325 2.63 2.11 -1.64
CA VAL A 325 2.21 1.81 -0.26
C VAL A 325 2.29 3.06 0.62
N GLN A 326 3.32 3.90 0.47
CA GLN A 326 3.43 5.17 1.19
C GLN A 326 2.33 6.15 0.80
N GLN A 327 2.02 6.27 -0.50
CA GLN A 327 0.95 7.13 -1.00
C GLN A 327 -0.41 6.70 -0.45
N GLN A 328 -0.70 5.40 -0.51
CA GLN A 328 -1.91 4.81 0.04
C GLN A 328 -1.99 5.02 1.56
N ALA A 329 -0.88 4.85 2.28
CA ALA A 329 -0.82 5.10 3.71
C ALA A 329 -1.09 6.57 4.07
N MET A 330 -0.54 7.52 3.30
CA MET A 330 -0.80 8.95 3.49
C MET A 330 -2.27 9.30 3.24
N TYR A 331 -2.89 8.70 2.22
CA TYR A 331 -4.31 8.88 1.94
C TYR A 331 -5.18 8.37 3.10
N LEU A 332 -4.92 7.15 3.57
CA LEU A 332 -5.63 6.54 4.71
C LEU A 332 -5.46 7.35 6.00
N GLN A 333 -4.27 7.88 6.27
CA GLN A 333 -4.01 8.72 7.45
C GLN A 333 -4.82 10.02 7.46
N ARG A 334 -5.22 10.53 6.29
CA ARG A 334 -6.09 11.72 6.21
C ARG A 334 -7.56 11.40 6.47
N GLN A 335 -7.98 10.16 6.24
CA GLN A 335 -9.36 9.71 6.43
C GLN A 335 -9.60 9.13 7.82
N ILE A 336 -8.57 8.56 8.44
CA ILE A 336 -8.68 7.87 9.73
C ILE A 336 -8.21 8.79 10.86
N ASP A 337 -8.96 8.78 11.96
CA ASP A 337 -8.61 9.49 13.18
C ASP A 337 -7.20 9.06 13.67
N PRO A 338 -6.26 10.00 13.96
CA PRO A 338 -4.87 9.68 14.29
C PRO A 338 -4.68 8.68 15.45
N LYS A 339 -5.70 8.56 16.31
CA LYS A 339 -5.74 7.61 17.42
C LYS A 339 -5.80 6.15 16.96
N TYR A 340 -6.45 5.86 15.84
CA TYR A 340 -6.64 4.51 15.30
C TYR A 340 -5.66 4.17 14.17
N ALA A 341 -5.08 5.18 13.51
CA ALA A 341 -4.13 4.99 12.42
C ALA A 341 -2.96 4.05 12.78
N LYS A 342 -2.40 4.17 13.99
CA LYS A 342 -1.27 3.31 14.43
C LYS A 342 -1.64 1.85 14.68
N GLN A 343 -2.91 1.55 14.99
CA GLN A 343 -3.37 0.18 15.18
C GLN A 343 -3.68 -0.52 13.86
N LEU A 344 -3.96 0.24 12.80
CA LEU A 344 -4.28 -0.31 11.48
C LEU A 344 -3.03 -0.71 10.68
N PHE A 345 -1.94 0.05 10.76
CA PHE A 345 -0.70 -0.27 10.03
C PHE A 345 0.15 -1.35 10.74
N THR A 346 -0.35 -2.59 10.75
CA THR A 346 0.43 -3.76 11.20
C THR A 346 1.44 -4.20 10.13
N PRO A 347 2.54 -4.89 10.50
CA PRO A 347 3.49 -5.46 9.55
C PRO A 347 2.82 -6.38 8.51
N GLU A 348 1.81 -7.13 8.93
CA GLU A 348 1.03 -8.04 8.10
C GLU A 348 0.22 -7.27 7.05
N LEU A 349 -0.47 -6.20 7.44
CA LEU A 349 -1.21 -5.35 6.51
C LEU A 349 -0.27 -4.73 5.49
N VAL A 350 0.88 -4.19 5.92
CA VAL A 350 1.87 -3.61 5.01
C VAL A 350 2.39 -4.65 4.01
N LYS A 351 2.56 -5.91 4.44
CA LYS A 351 2.96 -7.00 3.54
C LYS A 351 1.88 -7.30 2.50
N GLU A 352 0.61 -7.35 2.89
CA GLU A 352 -0.51 -7.52 1.94
C GLU A 352 -0.63 -6.33 0.99
N MET A 353 -0.52 -5.10 1.49
CA MET A 353 -0.53 -3.90 0.64
C MET A 353 0.57 -3.96 -0.42
N ARG A 354 1.79 -4.40 -0.05
CA ARG A 354 2.88 -4.59 -1.03
C ARG A 354 2.51 -5.60 -2.11
N ARG A 355 1.96 -6.75 -1.70
CA ARG A 355 1.56 -7.83 -2.63
C ARG A 355 0.48 -7.37 -3.61
N ILE A 356 -0.52 -6.63 -3.11
CA ILE A 356 -1.63 -6.12 -3.92
C ILE A 356 -1.16 -5.03 -4.89
N ASN A 357 -0.24 -4.16 -4.46
CA ASN A 357 0.27 -3.06 -5.29
C ASN A 357 1.38 -3.48 -6.26
N GLU A 358 1.97 -4.67 -6.13
CA GLU A 358 3.09 -5.13 -6.96
C GLU A 358 2.77 -5.20 -8.47
N PRO A 359 1.62 -5.76 -8.92
CA PRO A 359 1.26 -5.74 -10.34
C PRO A 359 1.09 -4.33 -10.90
N GLU A 360 0.47 -3.43 -10.12
CA GLU A 360 0.29 -2.04 -10.51
C GLU A 360 1.63 -1.30 -10.60
N ALA A 361 2.53 -1.53 -9.65
CA ALA A 361 3.89 -0.98 -9.65
C ALA A 361 4.65 -1.38 -10.92
N ILE A 362 4.57 -2.65 -11.33
CA ILE A 362 5.21 -3.14 -12.55
C ILE A 362 4.64 -2.42 -13.79
N VAL A 363 3.31 -2.31 -13.90
CA VAL A 363 2.66 -1.61 -15.02
C VAL A 363 3.07 -0.13 -15.06
N ARG A 364 3.04 0.56 -13.91
CA ARG A 364 3.43 1.96 -13.79
C ARG A 364 4.89 2.17 -14.18
N LEU A 365 5.78 1.31 -13.70
CA LEU A 365 7.20 1.37 -14.03
C LEU A 365 7.45 1.16 -15.53
N LYS A 366 6.78 0.18 -16.15
CA LYS A 366 6.85 -0.03 -17.61
C LYS A 366 6.37 1.20 -18.39
N ARG A 367 5.26 1.82 -17.98
CA ARG A 367 4.75 3.05 -18.60
C ARG A 367 5.77 4.18 -18.52
N THR A 368 6.32 4.43 -17.35
CA THR A 368 7.34 5.48 -17.13
C THR A 368 8.58 5.24 -17.98
N LEU A 369 9.10 4.01 -18.00
CA LEU A 369 10.28 3.66 -18.79
C LEU A 369 10.02 3.78 -20.29
N ALA A 370 8.85 3.36 -20.77
CA ALA A 370 8.49 3.49 -22.17
C ALA A 370 8.38 4.97 -22.59
N LEU A 371 7.71 5.81 -21.80
CA LEU A 371 7.59 7.25 -22.08
C LEU A 371 8.96 7.94 -22.05
N ALA A 372 9.80 7.61 -21.07
CA ALA A 372 11.16 8.14 -20.98
C ALA A 372 12.01 7.72 -22.19
N GLU A 373 11.82 6.52 -22.73
CA GLU A 373 12.54 6.07 -23.92
C GLU A 373 12.06 6.79 -25.18
N VAL A 374 10.74 6.99 -25.35
CA VAL A 374 10.22 7.84 -26.43
C VAL A 374 10.74 9.28 -26.32
N ALA A 375 10.80 9.83 -25.09
CA ALA A 375 11.34 11.17 -24.85
C ALA A 375 12.79 11.29 -25.34
N LYS A 376 13.62 10.27 -25.09
CA LYS A 376 15.02 10.22 -25.56
C LYS A 376 15.10 10.10 -27.09
N LEU A 377 14.33 9.19 -27.69
CA LEU A 377 14.34 8.94 -29.13
C LEU A 377 13.92 10.19 -29.93
N GLU A 378 12.90 10.90 -29.46
CA GLU A 378 12.40 12.13 -30.11
C GLU A 378 13.08 13.40 -29.57
N SER A 379 14.01 13.27 -28.62
CA SER A 379 14.73 14.39 -27.98
C SER A 379 13.79 15.49 -27.48
N VAL A 380 12.70 15.08 -26.82
CA VAL A 380 11.69 15.99 -26.28
C VAL A 380 12.31 16.78 -25.13
N THR A 381 12.26 18.11 -25.24
CA THR A 381 12.77 19.02 -24.21
C THR A 381 11.69 19.99 -23.78
N VAL A 382 11.76 20.40 -22.51
CA VAL A 382 10.86 21.39 -21.93
C VAL A 382 11.65 22.69 -21.77
N PRO A 383 11.10 23.83 -22.23
CA PRO A 383 11.78 25.11 -22.04
C PRO A 383 11.87 25.44 -20.54
N GLU A 384 13.02 26.00 -20.17
CA GLU A 384 13.37 26.40 -18.81
C GLU A 384 12.28 27.22 -18.10
N ASP A 385 11.68 28.17 -18.82
CA ASP A 385 10.65 29.06 -18.29
C ASP A 385 9.39 28.29 -17.85
N ALA A 386 9.04 27.20 -18.53
CA ALA A 386 7.89 26.37 -18.17
C ALA A 386 8.16 25.55 -16.90
N ILE A 387 9.38 25.01 -16.77
CA ILE A 387 9.81 24.28 -15.56
C ILE A 387 9.79 25.23 -14.36
N ALA A 388 10.34 26.44 -14.51
CA ALA A 388 10.36 27.44 -13.46
C ALA A 388 8.95 27.87 -13.03
N ALA A 389 8.05 28.12 -13.99
CA ALA A 389 6.66 28.51 -13.70
C ALA A 389 5.91 27.41 -12.93
N ARG A 390 6.03 26.15 -13.37
CA ARG A 390 5.35 25.01 -12.73
C ARG A 390 5.94 24.70 -11.35
N ALA A 391 7.26 24.78 -11.20
CA ALA A 391 7.90 24.61 -9.88
C ALA A 391 7.46 25.69 -8.89
N GLU A 392 7.25 26.92 -9.33
CA GLU A 392 6.75 28.00 -8.48
C GLU A 392 5.29 27.79 -8.07
N GLU A 393 4.43 27.32 -8.98
CA GLU A 393 3.05 26.95 -8.68
C GLU A 393 2.98 25.86 -7.59
N ILE A 394 3.80 24.81 -7.72
CA ILE A 394 3.86 23.74 -6.72
C ILE A 394 4.34 24.28 -5.37
N LYS A 395 5.37 25.13 -5.34
CA LYS A 395 5.82 25.77 -4.09
C LYS A 395 4.74 26.59 -3.40
N GLN A 396 3.91 27.29 -4.17
CA GLN A 396 2.80 28.08 -3.60
C GLN A 396 1.69 27.19 -3.03
N SER A 397 1.50 26.00 -3.59
CA SER A 397 0.50 25.02 -3.13
C SER A 397 0.94 24.23 -1.89
N VAL A 398 2.26 24.06 -1.69
CA VAL A 398 2.83 23.30 -0.57
C VAL A 398 3.08 24.24 0.61
N GLN A 399 2.33 24.07 1.70
CA GLN A 399 2.48 24.88 2.92
C GLN A 399 3.80 24.63 3.67
N ASP A 400 4.56 23.60 3.28
CA ASP A 400 5.78 23.17 3.94
C ASP A 400 7.02 23.70 3.21
N ASN A 401 7.81 24.54 3.87
CA ASN A 401 8.96 25.25 3.27
C ASN A 401 10.22 24.38 3.09
N ASN A 402 10.13 23.06 3.32
CA ASN A 402 11.28 22.15 3.33
C ASN A 402 11.44 21.36 2.01
N VAL A 403 10.98 21.91 0.89
CA VAL A 403 11.12 21.30 -0.43
C VAL A 403 12.49 21.62 -1.01
N ASP A 404 13.28 20.60 -1.33
CA ASP A 404 14.55 20.76 -2.03
C ASP A 404 14.28 21.32 -3.45
N PRO A 405 14.74 22.54 -3.76
CA PRO A 405 14.43 23.19 -5.03
C PRO A 405 15.05 22.48 -6.23
N VAL A 406 16.15 21.74 -6.04
CA VAL A 406 16.80 21.01 -7.14
C VAL A 406 15.98 19.78 -7.49
N ARG A 407 15.57 19.00 -6.49
CA ARG A 407 14.70 17.83 -6.72
C ARG A 407 13.33 18.20 -7.25
N LEU A 408 12.73 19.27 -6.73
CA LEU A 408 11.43 19.72 -7.23
C LEU A 408 11.49 20.02 -8.73
N ARG A 409 12.56 20.69 -9.14
CA ARG A 409 12.78 21.03 -10.54
C ARG A 409 12.94 19.78 -11.42
N GLU A 410 13.73 18.80 -10.99
CA GLU A 410 13.89 17.52 -11.71
C GLU A 410 12.54 16.81 -11.88
N VAL A 411 11.74 16.72 -10.80
CA VAL A 411 10.41 16.09 -10.84
C VAL A 411 9.47 16.83 -11.80
N VAL A 412 9.48 18.17 -11.79
CA VAL A 412 8.67 18.98 -12.70
C VAL A 412 9.10 18.83 -14.15
N GLU A 413 10.40 18.75 -14.40
CA GLU A 413 10.93 18.50 -15.74
C GLU A 413 10.45 17.15 -16.27
N ASP A 414 10.57 16.09 -15.46
CA ASP A 414 10.11 14.74 -15.81
C ASP A 414 8.59 14.70 -16.06
N GLU A 415 7.79 15.36 -15.23
CA GLU A 415 6.33 15.48 -15.40
C GLU A 415 5.99 16.14 -16.74
N LEU A 416 6.56 17.31 -17.03
CA LEU A 416 6.28 18.07 -18.25
C LEU A 416 6.78 17.38 -19.52
N VAL A 417 7.92 16.67 -19.45
CA VAL A 417 8.40 15.83 -20.57
C VAL A 417 7.41 14.71 -20.84
N THR A 418 6.96 14.03 -19.79
CA THR A 418 6.00 12.92 -19.88
C THR A 418 4.68 13.37 -20.50
N GLU A 419 4.13 14.50 -20.05
CA GLU A 419 2.91 15.08 -20.62
C GLU A 419 3.05 15.41 -22.11
N LYS A 420 4.17 16.04 -22.51
CA LYS A 420 4.43 16.36 -23.91
C LYS A 420 4.55 15.12 -24.79
N VAL A 421 5.26 14.10 -24.30
CA VAL A 421 5.41 12.83 -25.02
C VAL A 421 4.06 12.15 -25.20
N LEU A 422 3.25 12.12 -24.14
CA LEU A 422 1.91 11.51 -24.21
C LEU A 422 0.99 12.26 -25.18
N ALA A 423 0.99 13.60 -25.13
CA ALA A 423 0.23 14.42 -26.08
C ALA A 423 0.67 14.19 -27.53
N TRP A 424 1.98 14.09 -27.76
CA TRP A 424 2.54 13.78 -29.08
C TRP A 424 2.14 12.37 -29.55
N LEU A 425 2.18 11.37 -28.67
CA LEU A 425 1.74 10.00 -28.99
C LEU A 425 0.26 9.95 -29.37
N ILE A 426 -0.60 10.70 -28.67
CA ILE A 426 -2.01 10.85 -29.00
C ILE A 426 -2.20 11.46 -30.39
N GLU A 427 -1.46 12.52 -30.72
CA GLU A 427 -1.55 13.19 -32.02
C GLU A 427 -1.12 12.26 -33.18
N LYS A 428 -0.16 11.37 -32.91
CA LYS A 428 0.35 10.39 -33.90
C LYS A 428 -0.43 9.08 -33.95
N ALA A 429 -1.33 8.84 -33.00
CA ALA A 429 -2.14 7.63 -32.94
C ALA A 429 -3.49 7.82 -33.67
N THR A 430 -4.01 6.72 -34.21
CA THR A 430 -5.39 6.65 -34.68
C THR A 430 -6.24 6.05 -33.58
N ILE A 431 -7.13 6.86 -33.00
CA ILE A 431 -7.94 6.46 -31.85
C ILE A 431 -9.40 6.36 -32.28
N GLU A 432 -9.94 5.14 -32.27
CA GLU A 432 -11.36 4.90 -32.49
C GLU A 432 -12.11 5.00 -31.14
N LEU A 433 -13.08 5.91 -31.07
CA LEU A 433 -13.91 6.07 -29.87
C LEU A 433 -15.10 5.12 -29.91
N VAL A 434 -15.21 4.28 -28.88
CA VAL A 434 -16.29 3.29 -28.72
C VAL A 434 -17.14 3.63 -27.50
N PRO A 435 -18.40 3.17 -27.42
CA PRO A 435 -19.24 3.40 -26.24
C PRO A 435 -18.63 2.81 -24.97
N GLU A 436 -18.93 3.41 -23.82
CA GLU A 436 -18.55 2.91 -22.50
C GLU A 436 -18.99 1.45 -22.29
N GLY A 437 -18.10 0.63 -21.72
CA GLY A 437 -18.34 -0.80 -21.45
C GLY A 437 -18.30 -1.72 -22.67
N SER A 438 -17.91 -1.21 -23.84
CA SER A 438 -17.76 -2.03 -25.06
C SER A 438 -16.41 -2.73 -25.17
N LEU A 439 -15.40 -2.28 -24.42
CA LEU A 439 -14.12 -2.95 -24.31
C LEU A 439 -14.15 -3.88 -23.10
N LYS A 440 -13.96 -5.18 -23.32
CA LYS A 440 -13.71 -6.10 -22.21
C LYS A 440 -12.36 -5.73 -21.57
N PRO A 441 -12.24 -5.75 -20.23
CA PRO A 441 -10.93 -5.68 -19.59
C PRO A 441 -10.06 -6.77 -20.19
N ALA A 442 -8.86 -6.41 -20.64
CA ALA A 442 -7.86 -7.42 -20.99
C ALA A 442 -7.57 -8.19 -19.69
N GLU A 443 -8.08 -9.42 -19.59
CA GLU A 443 -7.63 -10.37 -18.57
C GLU A 443 -6.11 -10.45 -18.68
N VAL A 444 -5.43 -9.98 -17.63
CA VAL A 444 -4.01 -10.24 -17.44
C VAL A 444 -3.91 -11.72 -17.09
N GLU A 445 -3.93 -12.56 -18.12
CA GLU A 445 -3.50 -13.95 -18.03
C GLU A 445 -2.07 -13.95 -17.47
N PRO A 446 -1.80 -14.54 -16.30
CA PRO A 446 -0.43 -14.74 -15.85
C PRO A 446 0.25 -15.66 -16.86
N SER A 447 1.18 -15.13 -17.65
CA SER A 447 2.01 -15.91 -18.55
C SER A 447 2.71 -17.01 -17.77
N SER A 448 2.41 -18.27 -18.10
CA SER A 448 2.91 -19.48 -17.46
C SER A 448 4.38 -19.82 -17.77
N ASP A 449 5.22 -18.84 -18.09
CA ASP A 449 6.64 -19.07 -18.42
C ASP A 449 7.55 -18.87 -17.19
N ALA A 450 7.16 -19.49 -16.08
CA ALA A 450 7.99 -19.62 -14.87
C ALA A 450 8.01 -21.06 -14.35
N GLU A 451 8.00 -22.05 -15.24
CA GLU A 451 8.35 -23.44 -14.90
C GLU A 451 9.15 -24.09 -16.04
N THR A 452 10.41 -23.71 -16.22
CA THR A 452 11.39 -24.61 -16.86
C THR A 452 12.83 -24.20 -16.56
N SER A 453 13.27 -24.42 -15.32
CA SER A 453 14.68 -24.72 -15.04
C SER A 453 14.82 -25.14 -13.59
N LEU A 454 14.62 -26.42 -13.30
CA LEU A 454 15.41 -27.24 -12.39
C LEU A 454 14.92 -28.69 -12.49
N GLU A 455 15.88 -29.60 -12.48
CA GLU A 455 15.75 -31.07 -12.53
C GLU A 455 15.60 -31.73 -13.92
N ALA A 456 16.70 -31.71 -14.66
CA ALA A 456 17.11 -32.89 -15.42
C ALA A 456 18.47 -33.36 -14.91
N GLY A 457 18.52 -34.57 -14.33
CA GLY A 457 19.78 -35.24 -14.03
C GLY A 457 19.73 -36.36 -12.99
N SER A 458 19.13 -37.52 -13.32
CA SER A 458 19.81 -38.82 -13.15
C SER A 458 19.00 -39.95 -13.80
N GLU A 459 19.60 -40.54 -14.83
CA GLU A 459 19.17 -41.79 -15.45
C GLU A 459 19.18 -42.96 -14.46
N ALA A 460 18.27 -43.93 -14.62
CA ALA A 460 18.57 -45.23 -15.24
C ALA A 460 17.82 -46.44 -14.63
N THR A 461 17.26 -47.23 -15.55
CA THR A 461 17.00 -48.68 -15.54
C THR A 461 15.64 -49.24 -15.08
N SER A 462 14.99 -49.93 -16.04
CA SER A 462 14.21 -51.18 -15.98
C SER A 462 13.22 -51.37 -14.82
N GLY A 463 11.94 -51.67 -15.01
CA GLY A 463 11.32 -52.52 -16.02
C GLY A 463 10.30 -53.41 -15.30
N ASP A 464 9.06 -53.38 -15.76
CA ASP A 464 8.00 -54.39 -15.64
C ASP A 464 7.74 -55.10 -14.30
N ALA A 465 6.56 -54.85 -13.70
CA ALA A 465 5.71 -55.90 -13.11
C ALA A 465 4.36 -55.34 -12.60
N VAL A 466 3.29 -55.87 -13.18
CA VAL A 466 1.91 -55.90 -12.70
C VAL A 466 1.82 -56.72 -11.40
N ILE A 467 0.92 -56.38 -10.45
CA ILE A 467 0.02 -57.27 -9.67
C ILE A 467 -0.72 -56.46 -8.57
N ASP A 468 -1.99 -56.19 -8.87
CA ASP A 468 -3.24 -56.50 -8.16
C ASP A 468 -3.30 -56.97 -6.66
N VAL A 469 -4.42 -56.57 -6.02
CA VAL A 469 -5.18 -57.19 -4.90
C VAL A 469 -4.95 -56.81 -3.41
N ALA A 470 -6.10 -56.42 -2.81
CA ALA A 470 -6.64 -56.67 -1.45
C ALA A 470 -6.45 -55.67 -0.27
N SER A 471 -7.60 -55.06 0.05
CA SER A 471 -8.26 -54.91 1.36
C SER A 471 -7.58 -55.39 2.65
N GLU A 472 -7.64 -54.56 3.69
CA GLU A 472 -8.20 -54.95 4.99
C GLU A 472 -8.61 -53.71 5.83
N THR A 473 -9.88 -53.66 6.20
CA THR A 473 -10.46 -52.95 7.35
C THR A 473 -9.94 -53.54 8.66
N VAL A 474 -9.84 -52.80 9.78
CA VAL A 474 -10.80 -52.81 10.93
C VAL A 474 -10.42 -51.76 12.02
N ASP A 475 -11.46 -51.15 12.60
CA ASP A 475 -11.73 -50.73 14.01
C ASP A 475 -10.71 -49.90 14.82
N SER A 476 -11.05 -48.81 15.53
CA SER A 476 -12.15 -48.37 16.43
C SER A 476 -11.74 -48.35 17.91
N GLU A 477 -12.40 -47.47 18.67
CA GLU A 477 -12.35 -47.19 20.12
C GLU A 477 -11.22 -46.31 20.69
N SER A 478 -11.40 -45.46 21.71
CA SER A 478 -12.54 -44.77 22.37
C SER A 478 -11.95 -44.13 23.66
N ALA A 479 -12.43 -42.92 24.00
CA ALA A 479 -12.63 -42.31 25.34
C ALA A 479 -11.60 -42.50 26.49
N THR A 480 -11.25 -41.49 27.27
CA THR A 480 -12.05 -40.93 28.40
C THR A 480 -11.28 -39.74 29.03
N THR A 481 -11.85 -38.51 29.12
CA THR A 481 -12.59 -37.86 30.24
C THR A 481 -11.84 -37.60 31.56
N GLU A 482 -11.80 -36.33 31.99
CA GLU A 482 -12.20 -35.75 33.32
C GLU A 482 -11.57 -34.34 33.44
N SER A 483 -12.32 -33.24 33.39
CA SER A 483 -13.26 -32.65 34.36
C SER A 483 -12.61 -31.86 35.52
N VAL A 484 -13.25 -30.71 35.81
CA VAL A 484 -13.37 -29.98 37.10
C VAL A 484 -12.60 -28.64 37.24
N GLU A 485 -13.35 -27.56 36.98
CA GLU A 485 -13.32 -26.19 37.56
C GLU A 485 -13.49 -26.15 39.11
N PRO A 486 -13.69 -25.02 39.85
CA PRO A 486 -13.29 -23.59 39.69
C PRO A 486 -12.74 -22.95 41.02
N VAL A 487 -12.60 -21.61 41.01
CA VAL A 487 -12.91 -20.64 42.11
C VAL A 487 -11.75 -19.84 42.75
N SER A 488 -11.95 -18.50 42.72
CA SER A 488 -11.64 -17.44 43.72
C SER A 488 -10.31 -16.65 43.71
N THR A 489 -10.46 -15.34 43.45
CA THR A 489 -9.72 -14.19 44.04
C THR A 489 -9.81 -14.20 45.59
N PRO A 490 -9.02 -13.44 46.41
CA PRO A 490 -8.48 -12.10 46.17
C PRO A 490 -7.14 -11.74 46.88
N SER A 491 -6.67 -10.50 46.71
CA SER A 491 -6.27 -9.56 47.80
C SER A 491 -5.05 -8.69 47.49
N THR A 492 -5.24 -7.39 47.71
CA THR A 492 -4.19 -6.38 47.91
C THR A 492 -3.53 -6.57 49.28
N PRO A 493 -2.33 -6.01 49.51
CA PRO A 493 -2.21 -5.14 50.68
C PRO A 493 -1.50 -3.81 50.44
N LYS A 494 -2.00 -2.81 51.17
CA LYS A 494 -1.39 -1.50 51.44
C LYS A 494 -0.10 -1.63 52.26
N GLY A 495 0.89 -0.77 51.96
CA GLY A 495 1.14 0.34 52.87
C GLY A 495 2.55 0.56 53.45
N LYS A 496 2.90 1.86 53.45
CA LYS A 496 3.58 2.66 54.48
C LYS A 496 5.09 2.92 54.38
N GLY A 497 5.40 4.22 54.40
CA GLY A 497 6.43 4.81 55.28
C GLY A 497 7.34 5.81 54.59
N LYS A 498 7.00 7.11 54.60
CA LYS A 498 7.64 8.20 55.40
C LYS A 498 9.03 8.62 54.88
N ALA A 499 9.48 9.88 54.90
CA ALA A 499 8.94 11.22 55.16
C ALA A 499 10.12 12.21 55.04
N LYS A 500 9.78 13.50 54.86
CA LYS A 500 10.57 14.75 55.04
C LYS A 500 11.50 15.16 53.89
N ALA A 501 11.21 16.21 53.10
CA ALA A 501 11.02 17.64 53.42
C ALA A 501 12.33 18.37 53.73
N ASP A 502 12.74 19.28 52.84
CA ASP A 502 13.07 20.65 53.25
C ASP A 502 12.87 21.67 52.11
N LYS A 503 12.57 22.90 52.54
CA LYS A 503 12.03 24.05 51.81
C LYS A 503 13.08 24.90 51.08
N GLN A 504 12.56 25.74 50.17
CA GLN A 504 12.84 27.17 49.91
C GLN A 504 13.23 27.43 48.45
N ALA A 505 12.95 28.58 47.82
CA ALA A 505 11.98 29.65 47.95
C ALA A 505 12.19 30.53 46.70
N ALA A 506 11.09 31.02 46.13
CA ALA A 506 10.92 32.24 45.33
C ALA A 506 12.08 32.80 44.49
N LYS A 507 11.83 33.00 43.19
CA LYS A 507 12.07 34.30 42.54
C LYS A 507 11.28 34.47 41.25
N ASN A 508 10.56 35.60 41.20
CA ASN A 508 9.91 36.24 40.06
C ASN A 508 10.86 36.40 38.86
N ALA A 509 10.33 36.36 37.64
CA ALA A 509 10.46 37.46 36.67
C ALA A 509 9.60 37.20 35.42
N THR A 510 8.67 38.11 35.22
CA THR A 510 8.01 38.51 33.97
C THR A 510 9.03 38.80 32.85
N ASN A 511 8.76 38.39 31.61
CA ASN A 511 8.63 39.31 30.47
C ASN A 511 8.31 38.57 29.15
N GLU A 512 7.41 39.22 28.41
CA GLU A 512 7.07 39.13 26.97
C GLU A 512 6.52 37.83 26.38
#